data_AF-A0A918HM79-F1
#
_entry.id   AF-A0A918HM79-F1
#
_cell.length_a   1.000
_cell.length_b   1.000
_cell.length_c   1.000
_cell.angle_alpha   90.00
_cell.angle_beta   90.00
_cell.angle_gamma   90.00
#
_symmetry.space_group_name_H-M   'P 1'
#
loop_
_entity.id
_entity.type
_entity.pdbx_description
1 polymer ?
#
loop_
_entity_poly.entity_id
_entity_poly.type
_entity_poly.pdbx_seq_one_letter_code
_entity_poly.pdbx_strand_id
1 'polypeptide(L)' 'MVNGRTVLERFSAGGPRGSWPAEEFAHARRMEGLAAEVVMDLATDTFLVIVRGDGAE' A
#
# COMPACT_ATOMS: atom_id res chain seq x y z
N MET A 1 -2.44 -18.36 -11.70
CA MET A 1 -2.69 -17.94 -10.31
C MET A 1 -2.44 -16.45 -10.21
N VAL A 2 -3.48 -15.66 -9.99
CA VAL A 2 -3.28 -14.22 -9.73
C VAL A 2 -2.96 -14.08 -8.25
N ASN A 3 -1.69 -13.78 -7.93
CA ASN A 3 -1.36 -13.24 -6.61
C ASN A 3 -2.05 -11.87 -6.52
N GLY A 4 -3.29 -11.88 -6.04
CA GLY A 4 -4.14 -10.71 -5.98
C GLY A 4 -3.56 -9.71 -5.01
N ARG A 5 -3.21 -8.52 -5.51
CA ARG A 5 -2.92 -7.37 -4.67
C ARG A 5 -4.23 -6.63 -4.45
N THR A 6 -4.64 -6.49 -3.20
CA THR A 6 -5.82 -5.70 -2.84
C THR A 6 -5.35 -4.33 -2.38
N VAL A 7 -5.85 -3.26 -3.00
CA VAL A 7 -5.60 -1.90 -2.54
C VAL A 7 -6.46 -1.63 -1.31
N LEU A 8 -5.83 -1.24 -0.21
CA LEU A 8 -6.50 -0.80 1.02
C LEU A 8 -6.81 0.71 0.99
N GLU A 9 -5.84 1.53 0.57
CA GLU A 9 -5.97 2.99 0.60
C GLU A 9 -5.05 3.68 -0.42
N ARG A 10 -5.39 4.91 -0.84
CA ARG A 10 -4.63 5.71 -1.81
C ARG A 10 -4.21 7.06 -1.22
N PHE A 11 -2.97 7.45 -1.48
CA PHE A 11 -2.39 8.71 -1.00
C PHE A 11 -1.76 9.49 -2.14
N SER A 12 -2.09 10.77 -2.31
CA SER A 12 -1.46 11.61 -3.34
C SER A 12 0.04 11.76 -3.10
N ALA A 13 0.85 11.60 -4.15
CA ALA A 13 2.30 11.77 -4.04
C ALA A 13 2.73 13.25 -3.99
N GLY A 14 1.87 14.19 -4.41
CA GLY A 14 2.17 15.63 -4.46
C GLY A 14 2.11 16.37 -3.12
N GLY A 15 1.83 15.68 -2.00
CA GLY A 15 1.77 16.30 -0.68
C GLY A 15 3.16 16.67 -0.12
N PRO A 16 3.26 17.63 0.82
CA PRO A 16 4.54 18.10 1.37
C PRO A 16 5.31 17.03 2.16
N ARG A 17 4.68 15.89 2.46
CA ARG A 17 5.26 14.77 3.21
C ARG A 17 5.63 13.57 2.34
N GLY A 18 5.50 13.67 1.00
CA GLY A 18 5.78 12.57 0.09
C GLY A 18 5.03 11.29 0.46
N SER A 19 5.73 10.16 0.52
CA SER A 19 5.15 8.84 0.84
C SER A 19 4.83 8.63 2.33
N TRP A 20 5.26 9.53 3.24
CA TRP A 20 5.16 9.30 4.69
C TRP A 20 3.74 8.92 5.17
N PRO A 21 2.64 9.56 4.70
CA PRO A 21 1.29 9.15 5.10
C PRO A 21 0.94 7.71 4.69
N ALA A 22 1.41 7.26 3.52
CA ALA A 22 1.20 5.90 3.06
C ALA A 22 2.03 4.90 3.87
N GLU A 23 3.27 5.25 4.22
CA GLU A 23 4.15 4.43 5.05
C GLU A 23 3.61 4.26 6.47
N GLU A 24 3.12 5.32 7.11
CA GLU A 24 2.49 5.26 8.43
C GLU A 24 1.24 4.36 8.42
N PHE A 25 0.39 4.51 7.39
CA PHE A 25 -0.78 3.66 7.25
C PHE A 25 -0.39 2.20 7.04
N ALA A 26 0.56 1.92 6.15
CA ALA A 26 1.06 0.57 5.92
C ALA A 26 1.70 -0.03 7.19
N HIS A 27 2.45 0.77 7.96
CA HIS A 27 3.01 0.37 9.24
C HIS A 27 1.91 -0.03 10.24
N ALA A 28 0.86 0.79 10.37
CA ALA A 28 -0.28 0.47 11.23
C ALA A 28 -0.95 -0.86 10.82
N ARG A 29 -1.17 -1.09 9.52
CA ARG A 29 -1.72 -2.36 9.01
C ARG A 29 -0.79 -3.55 9.30
N ARG A 30 0.54 -3.36 9.25
CA ARG A 30 1.51 -4.41 9.63
C ARG A 30 1.46 -4.72 11.12
N MET A 31 1.27 -3.71 11.98
CA MET A 31 1.07 -3.93 13.42
C MET A 31 -0.23 -4.71 13.71
N GLU A 32 -1.22 -4.61 12.84
CA GLU A 32 -2.45 -5.41 12.86
C GLU A 32 -2.27 -6.82 12.24
N GLY A 33 -1.08 -7.17 11.76
CA GLY A 33 -0.77 -8.48 11.18
C GLY A 33 -1.02 -8.61 9.68
N LEU A 34 -1.37 -7.53 8.98
CA LEU A 34 -1.54 -7.54 7.54
C LEU A 34 -0.20 -7.36 6.82
N ALA A 35 0.05 -8.13 5.76
CA ALA A 35 1.20 -7.97 4.88
C ALA A 35 1.05 -6.74 3.96
N ALA A 36 0.98 -5.55 4.56
CA ALA A 36 0.72 -4.29 3.87
C ALA A 36 1.99 -3.66 3.30
N GLU A 37 1.90 -3.13 2.08
CA GLU A 37 3.01 -2.54 1.33
C GLU A 37 2.61 -1.26 0.63
N VAL A 38 3.55 -0.31 0.53
CA VAL A 38 3.37 0.91 -0.25
C VAL A 38 3.94 0.68 -1.65
N VAL A 39 3.15 0.96 -2.67
CA VAL A 39 3.56 0.92 -4.07
C VAL A 39 3.25 2.27 -4.72
N MET A 40 4.19 2.81 -5.49
CA MET A 40 3.94 4.02 -6.27
C MET A 40 3.27 3.65 -7.60
N ASP A 41 2.08 4.19 -7.84
CA ASP A 41 1.45 4.23 -9.16
C ASP A 41 1.92 5.48 -9.89
N LEU A 42 2.84 5.29 -10.83
CA LEU A 42 3.41 6.35 -11.64
C LEU A 42 2.42 6.98 -12.62
N ALA A 43 1.38 6.24 -13.05
CA ALA A 43 0.42 6.75 -14.01
C ALA A 43 -0.52 7.79 -13.38
N THR A 44 -0.79 7.64 -12.08
CA THR A 44 -1.70 8.53 -11.32
C THR A 44 -0.99 9.36 -10.26
N ASP A 45 0.35 9.31 -10.21
CA ASP A 45 1.18 9.99 -9.21
C ASP A 45 0.65 9.80 -7.77
N THR A 46 0.38 8.54 -7.43
CA THR A 46 -0.30 8.15 -6.20
C THR A 46 0.41 6.99 -5.53
N PHE A 47 0.59 7.05 -4.22
CA PHE A 47 1.00 5.91 -3.41
C PHE A 47 -0.22 5.05 -3.06
N LEU A 48 -0.16 3.76 -3.37
CA LEU A 48 -1.16 2.78 -3.05
C LEU A 48 -0.66 1.94 -1.89
N VAL A 49 -1.47 1.81 -0.83
CA VAL A 49 -1.23 0.80 0.19
C VAL A 49 -1.97 -0.45 -0.21
N ILE A 50 -1.25 -1.54 -0.42
CA ILE A 50 -1.80 -2.84 -0.83
C ILE A 50 -1.56 -3.89 0.24
N VAL A 51 -2.35 -4.95 0.24
CA VAL A 51 -2.00 -6.22 0.86
C VAL A 51 -1.81 -7.27 -0.22
N ARG A 52 -0.80 -8.12 -0.06
CA ARG A 52 -0.70 -9.34 -0.86
C ARG A 52 -1.67 -10.35 -0.27
N GLY A 53 -2.61 -10.84 -1.07
CA GLY A 53 -3.26 -12.10 -0.74
C GLY A 53 -2.18 -13.17 -0.72
N ASP A 54 -2.05 -13.86 0.41
CA ASP A 54 -1.20 -15.04 0.50
C ASP A 54 -1.74 -16.01 -0.56
N GLY A 55 -0.96 -16.24 -1.62
CA GLY A 55 -1.14 -17.41 -2.45
C GLY A 55 -0.77 -18.64 -1.62
N ALA A 56 -1.61 -18.95 -0.64
CA ALA A 56 -1.44 -20.10 0.23
C ALA A 56 -1.85 -21.35 -0.55
N GLU A 57 -0.86 -22.11 -0.97
CA GLU A 57 -0.92 -23.57 -1.10
C GLU A 57 0.40 -24.19 -0.65
#